data_AF-A0A6I3BPF3-F1
#
_entry.id   AF-A0A6I3BPF3-F1
#
_cell.length_a   1.000
_cell.length_b   1.000
_cell.length_c   1.000
_cell.angle_alpha   90.00
_cell.angle_beta   90.00
_cell.angle_gamma   90.00
#
_symmetry.space_group_name_H-M   'P 1'
#
loop_
_entity.id
_entity.type
_entity.pdbx_description
1 polymer ?
#
loop_
_entity_poly.entity_id
_entity_poly.type
_entity_poly.pdbx_seq_one_letter_code
_entity_poly.pdbx_strand_id
1 'polypeptide(L)'
;MQRVKGLLKASHFGPTLLVTAISFGFATYYWWEGPAYVIAFGVFTGQLVVGWSNDLYDFADDLKHNRQNKPLVSGAITKEYLQRWLRLMVPFSFIANLAGPLGVNGGLVYMLGVAFGVAYNFYFKFSPLSPLPFAIAFAALPSCIAISKDITPPTWMWAGGALFGMAAHFINVIKDMKEDQISEIKGLPQILGTRKSIVAASLLTTLGIAVLIYS
;
A
#
# COMPACT_ATOMS: atom_id res chain seq x y z
N MET A 1 8.44 19.24 -16.41
CA MET A 1 8.45 19.08 -14.94
C MET A 1 7.04 18.93 -14.32
N GLN A 2 6.02 19.68 -14.75
CA GLN A 2 4.66 19.58 -14.17
C GLN A 2 4.04 18.18 -14.26
N ARG A 3 4.12 17.50 -15.42
CA ARG A 3 3.57 16.15 -15.59
C ARG A 3 4.21 15.11 -14.66
N VAL A 4 5.54 15.15 -14.48
CA VAL A 4 6.26 14.27 -13.56
C VAL A 4 5.82 14.52 -12.12
N LYS A 5 5.75 15.79 -11.70
CA LYS A 5 5.21 16.15 -10.38
C LYS A 5 3.76 15.66 -10.20
N GLY A 6 2.94 15.74 -11.24
CA GLY A 6 1.58 15.21 -11.24
C GLY A 6 1.52 13.69 -11.01
N LEU A 7 2.36 12.92 -11.71
CA LEU A 7 2.46 11.46 -11.52
C LEU A 7 2.94 11.08 -10.12
N LEU A 8 3.94 11.79 -9.59
CA LEU A 8 4.44 11.58 -8.22
C LEU A 8 3.35 11.90 -7.19
N LYS A 9 2.60 12.98 -7.40
CA LYS A 9 1.50 13.34 -6.49
C LYS A 9 0.38 12.30 -6.53
N ALA A 10 0.01 11.82 -7.72
CA ALA A 10 -1.01 10.79 -7.90
C ALA A 10 -0.58 9.44 -7.30
N SER A 11 0.73 9.18 -7.17
CA SER A 11 1.20 7.95 -6.52
C SER A 11 1.18 8.00 -5.00
N HIS A 12 0.73 9.11 -4.38
CA HIS A 12 0.89 9.34 -2.94
C HIS A 12 2.37 9.20 -2.55
N PHE A 13 3.21 10.09 -3.10
CA PHE A 13 4.67 9.96 -3.07
C PHE A 13 5.28 9.67 -1.70
N GLY A 14 4.79 10.31 -0.62
CA GLY A 14 5.29 10.10 0.74
C GLY A 14 5.15 8.64 1.21
N PRO A 15 3.92 8.09 1.28
CA PRO A 15 3.70 6.67 1.54
C PRO A 15 4.46 5.74 0.59
N THR A 16 4.47 6.04 -0.71
CA THR A 16 5.22 5.25 -1.71
C THR A 16 6.71 5.16 -1.36
N LEU A 17 7.34 6.29 -1.02
CA LEU A 17 8.75 6.32 -0.63
C LEU A 17 9.01 5.58 0.68
N LEU A 18 8.11 5.68 1.65
CA LEU A 18 8.24 4.98 2.93
C LEU A 18 8.25 3.45 2.72
N VAL A 19 7.28 2.92 1.98
CA VAL A 19 7.19 1.47 1.69
C VAL A 19 8.41 1.02 0.86
N THR A 20 8.84 1.84 -0.10
CA THR A 20 10.05 1.58 -0.89
C THR A 20 11.29 1.51 0.00
N ALA A 21 11.48 2.47 0.91
CA ALA A 21 12.61 2.51 1.84
C ALA A 21 12.62 1.33 2.82
N ILE A 22 11.45 0.96 3.36
CA ILE A 22 11.31 -0.23 4.22
C ILE A 22 11.71 -1.48 3.44
N SER A 23 11.23 -1.63 2.20
CA SER A 23 11.60 -2.78 1.36
C SER A 23 13.09 -2.82 1.05
N PHE A 24 13.72 -1.67 0.82
CA PHE A 24 15.17 -1.57 0.64
C PHE A 24 15.91 -2.03 1.90
N GLY A 25 15.51 -1.57 3.08
CA GLY A 25 16.12 -1.96 4.35
C GLY A 25 15.99 -3.46 4.66
N PHE A 26 14.86 -4.08 4.33
CA PHE A 26 14.74 -5.54 4.41
C PHE A 26 15.60 -6.22 3.34
N ALA A 27 15.63 -5.71 2.12
CA ALA A 27 16.40 -6.31 1.06
C ALA A 27 17.90 -6.26 1.32
N THR A 28 18.45 -5.19 1.90
CA THR A 28 19.87 -5.11 2.28
C THR A 28 20.25 -6.05 3.42
N TYR A 29 19.27 -6.53 4.21
CA TYR A 29 19.51 -7.56 5.21
C TYR A 29 19.68 -8.96 4.58
N TYR A 30 18.94 -9.26 3.50
CA TYR A 30 18.92 -10.58 2.85
C TYR A 30 19.77 -10.69 1.59
N TRP A 31 20.10 -9.55 0.98
CA TRP A 31 20.83 -9.42 -0.28
C TRP A 31 21.91 -8.36 -0.16
N TRP A 32 22.90 -8.43 -1.05
CA TRP A 32 23.82 -7.32 -1.26
C TRP A 32 23.12 -6.16 -1.98
N GLU A 33 23.77 -5.00 -2.04
CA GLU A 33 23.16 -3.72 -2.45
C GLU A 33 22.45 -3.75 -3.82
N GLY A 34 23.01 -4.42 -4.83
CA GLY A 34 22.48 -4.45 -6.19
C GLY A 34 21.05 -5.03 -6.26
N PRO A 35 20.82 -6.29 -5.87
CA PRO A 35 19.49 -6.85 -5.77
C PRO A 35 18.57 -6.05 -4.85
N ALA A 36 19.09 -5.46 -3.77
CA ALA A 36 18.29 -4.62 -2.88
C ALA A 36 17.72 -3.39 -3.59
N TYR A 37 18.51 -2.71 -4.44
CA TYR A 37 18.00 -1.61 -5.28
C TYR A 37 16.95 -2.09 -6.28
N VAL A 38 17.15 -3.25 -6.91
CA VAL A 38 16.18 -3.79 -7.87
C VAL A 38 14.86 -4.19 -7.18
N ILE A 39 14.92 -4.79 -5.99
CA ILE A 39 13.76 -5.09 -5.16
C ILE A 39 13.03 -3.79 -4.79
N ALA A 40 13.74 -2.79 -4.27
CA ALA A 40 13.13 -1.52 -3.90
C ALA A 40 12.45 -0.83 -5.09
N PHE A 41 13.08 -0.87 -6.27
CA PHE A 41 12.48 -0.37 -7.50
C PHE A 41 11.25 -1.18 -7.93
N GLY A 42 11.31 -2.51 -7.84
CA GLY A 42 10.16 -3.39 -8.06
C GLY A 42 8.99 -3.05 -7.12
N VAL A 43 9.28 -2.81 -5.85
CA VAL A 43 8.28 -2.38 -4.86
C VAL A 43 7.71 -1.01 -5.22
N PHE A 44 8.56 -0.04 -5.53
CA PHE A 44 8.14 1.29 -5.98
C PHE A 44 7.15 1.23 -7.15
N THR A 45 7.40 0.39 -8.16
CA THR A 45 6.49 0.24 -9.30
C THR A 45 5.11 -0.30 -8.90
N GLY A 46 5.05 -1.23 -7.94
CA GLY A 46 3.78 -1.73 -7.40
C GLY A 46 3.02 -0.65 -6.62
N GLN A 47 3.74 0.18 -5.86
CA GLN A 47 3.16 1.34 -5.18
C GLN A 47 2.60 2.38 -6.17
N LEU A 48 3.25 2.58 -7.32
CA LEU A 48 2.69 3.42 -8.40
C LEU A 48 1.34 2.88 -8.88
N VAL A 49 1.22 1.56 -9.08
CA VAL A 49 -0.05 0.92 -9.48
C VAL A 49 -1.15 1.18 -8.45
N VAL A 50 -0.87 0.97 -7.17
CA VAL A 50 -1.83 1.21 -6.08
C VAL A 50 -2.24 2.67 -6.02
N GLY A 51 -1.28 3.60 -5.99
CA GLY A 51 -1.56 5.03 -5.87
C GLY A 51 -2.32 5.60 -7.08
N TRP A 52 -1.87 5.29 -8.30
CA TRP A 52 -2.52 5.78 -9.52
C TRP A 52 -3.91 5.19 -9.74
N SER A 53 -4.12 3.92 -9.39
CA SER A 53 -5.46 3.34 -9.44
C SER A 53 -6.41 4.00 -8.44
N ASN A 54 -5.92 4.37 -7.25
CA ASN A 54 -6.70 5.12 -6.27
C ASN A 54 -7.10 6.50 -6.78
N ASP A 55 -6.13 7.29 -7.26
CA ASP A 55 -6.39 8.66 -7.74
C ASP A 55 -7.36 8.67 -8.92
N LEU A 56 -7.28 7.67 -9.82
CA LEU A 56 -8.24 7.49 -10.91
C LEU A 56 -9.65 7.13 -10.43
N TYR A 57 -9.76 6.28 -9.41
CA TYR A 57 -11.04 5.86 -8.86
C TYR A 57 -11.72 7.02 -8.10
N ASP A 58 -10.94 7.73 -7.29
CA ASP A 58 -11.43 8.83 -6.45
C ASP A 58 -11.71 10.11 -7.25
N PHE A 59 -11.24 10.22 -8.49
CA PHE A 59 -11.30 11.45 -9.27
C PHE A 59 -12.69 12.10 -9.33
N ALA A 60 -13.75 11.31 -9.50
CA ALA A 60 -15.11 11.85 -9.56
C ALA A 60 -15.55 12.47 -8.21
N ASP A 61 -15.16 11.87 -7.10
CA ASP A 61 -15.44 12.37 -5.75
C ASP A 61 -14.55 13.58 -5.41
N ASP A 62 -13.26 13.49 -5.74
CA ASP A 62 -12.30 14.56 -5.56
C ASP A 62 -12.70 15.83 -6.35
N LEU A 63 -13.28 15.65 -7.54
CA LEU A 63 -13.81 16.75 -8.35
C LEU A 63 -15.06 17.39 -7.72
N LYS A 64 -16.01 16.59 -7.21
CA LYS A 64 -17.20 17.09 -6.50
C LYS A 64 -16.84 17.93 -5.28
N HIS A 65 -15.80 17.52 -4.55
CA HIS A 65 -15.31 18.22 -3.37
C HIS A 65 -14.27 19.32 -3.68
N ASN A 66 -14.02 19.62 -4.96
CA ASN A 66 -13.06 20.63 -5.40
C ASN A 66 -11.67 20.50 -4.74
N ARG A 67 -11.16 19.26 -4.60
CA ARG A 67 -9.87 18.97 -3.96
C ARG A 67 -8.70 19.37 -4.86
N GLN A 68 -8.42 20.67 -4.96
CA GLN A 68 -7.37 21.25 -5.82
C GLN A 68 -5.94 20.80 -5.48
N ASN A 69 -5.74 20.17 -4.32
CA ASN A 69 -4.50 19.47 -4.02
C ASN A 69 -4.32 18.18 -4.85
N LYS A 70 -5.35 17.64 -5.49
CA LYS A 70 -5.25 16.44 -6.34
C LYS A 70 -4.80 16.80 -7.75
N PRO A 71 -3.86 16.04 -8.34
CA PRO A 71 -3.24 16.42 -9.62
C PRO A 71 -4.20 16.31 -10.82
N LEU A 72 -5.21 15.44 -10.75
CA LEU A 72 -6.28 15.34 -11.75
C LEU A 72 -7.26 16.52 -11.64
N VAL A 73 -7.65 16.90 -10.42
CA VAL A 73 -8.59 18.01 -10.17
C VAL A 73 -7.98 19.36 -10.56
N SER A 74 -6.70 19.56 -10.25
CA SER A 74 -5.98 20.78 -10.61
C SER A 74 -5.57 20.86 -12.09
N GLY A 75 -5.88 19.83 -12.90
CA GLY A 75 -5.47 19.76 -14.31
C GLY A 75 -3.96 19.61 -14.55
N ALA A 76 -3.16 19.25 -13.53
CA ALA A 76 -1.71 19.07 -13.69
C ALA A 76 -1.37 17.87 -14.60
N ILE A 77 -2.23 16.86 -14.59
CA ILE A 77 -2.26 15.73 -15.53
C ILE A 77 -3.71 15.40 -15.88
N THR A 78 -3.95 14.79 -17.04
CA THR A 78 -5.29 14.33 -17.42
C THR A 78 -5.53 12.89 -16.99
N LYS A 79 -6.81 12.51 -16.89
CA LYS A 79 -7.24 11.14 -16.60
C LYS A 79 -6.67 10.14 -17.61
N GLU A 80 -6.72 10.47 -18.89
CA GLU A 80 -6.23 9.64 -19.99
C GLU A 80 -4.72 9.43 -19.91
N TYR A 81 -3.98 10.48 -19.50
CA TYR A 81 -2.54 10.41 -19.31
C TYR A 81 -2.18 9.43 -18.19
N LEU A 82 -2.85 9.54 -17.03
CA LEU A 82 -2.63 8.63 -15.91
C LEU A 82 -3.04 7.18 -16.23
N GLN A 83 -4.16 6.98 -16.94
CA GLN A 83 -4.59 5.67 -17.41
C GLN A 83 -3.58 5.00 -18.35
N ARG A 84 -2.95 5.76 -19.26
CA ARG A 84 -1.89 5.22 -20.13
C ARG A 84 -0.71 4.70 -19.31
N TRP A 85 -0.26 5.49 -18.34
CA TRP A 85 0.81 5.07 -17.43
C TRP A 85 0.43 3.87 -16.60
N LEU A 86 -0.79 3.81 -16.07
CA LEU A 86 -1.26 2.66 -15.31
C LEU A 86 -1.31 1.39 -16.17
N ARG A 87 -1.81 1.47 -17.41
CA ARG A 87 -1.83 0.32 -18.35
C ARG A 87 -0.43 -0.23 -18.66
N LEU A 88 0.59 0.63 -18.68
CA LEU A 88 1.98 0.21 -18.85
C LEU A 88 2.57 -0.34 -17.54
N MET A 89 2.28 0.31 -16.41
CA MET A 89 2.90 0.01 -15.13
C MET A 89 2.41 -1.29 -14.51
N VAL A 90 1.14 -1.68 -14.74
CA VAL A 90 0.60 -2.95 -14.23
C VAL A 90 1.40 -4.16 -14.74
N PRO A 91 1.52 -4.40 -16.07
CA PRO A 91 2.30 -5.54 -16.57
C PRO A 91 3.80 -5.37 -16.28
N PHE A 92 4.33 -4.14 -16.37
CA PHE A 92 5.74 -3.89 -16.05
C PHE A 92 6.07 -4.27 -14.59
N SER A 93 5.28 -3.81 -13.63
CA SER A 93 5.49 -4.10 -12.21
C SER A 93 5.37 -5.59 -11.92
N PHE A 94 4.38 -6.27 -12.52
CA PHE A 94 4.22 -7.72 -12.38
C PHE A 94 5.46 -8.46 -12.90
N ILE A 95 5.90 -8.18 -14.14
CA ILE A 95 7.05 -8.85 -14.74
C ILE A 95 8.34 -8.50 -14.00
N ALA A 96 8.57 -7.24 -13.65
CA ALA A 96 9.79 -6.80 -12.96
C ALA A 96 9.96 -7.48 -11.59
N ASN A 97 8.86 -7.68 -10.85
CA ASN A 97 8.93 -8.35 -9.56
C ASN A 97 9.10 -9.87 -9.69
N LEU A 98 8.55 -10.52 -10.72
CA LEU A 98 8.69 -11.96 -10.92
C LEU A 98 10.04 -12.35 -11.55
N ALA A 99 10.54 -11.53 -12.49
CA ALA A 99 11.81 -11.76 -13.18
C ALA A 99 13.02 -11.16 -12.44
N GLY A 100 12.77 -10.30 -11.45
CA GLY A 100 13.79 -9.69 -10.61
C GLY A 100 14.26 -10.60 -9.46
N PRO A 101 15.02 -10.05 -8.50
CA PRO A 101 15.59 -10.83 -7.41
C PRO A 101 14.58 -11.47 -6.46
N LEU A 102 13.34 -10.97 -6.40
CA LEU A 102 12.28 -11.62 -5.64
C LEU A 102 11.94 -13.03 -6.19
N GLY A 103 12.27 -13.28 -7.46
CA GLY A 103 11.91 -14.49 -8.18
C GLY A 103 10.39 -14.67 -8.29
N VAL A 104 9.97 -15.84 -8.78
CA VAL A 104 8.55 -16.15 -8.95
C VAL A 104 7.82 -16.19 -7.61
N ASN A 105 8.36 -16.87 -6.61
CA ASN A 105 7.70 -17.08 -5.32
C ASN A 105 7.57 -15.77 -4.53
N GLY A 106 8.67 -15.05 -4.32
CA GLY A 106 8.64 -13.75 -3.64
C GLY A 106 7.85 -12.72 -4.46
N GLY A 107 8.05 -12.68 -5.78
CA GLY A 107 7.34 -11.79 -6.68
C GLY A 107 5.82 -11.96 -6.59
N LEU A 108 5.30 -13.19 -6.59
CA LEU A 108 3.87 -13.47 -6.46
C LEU A 108 3.31 -13.03 -5.09
N VAL A 109 4.06 -13.23 -4.00
CA VAL A 109 3.65 -12.76 -2.66
C VAL A 109 3.58 -11.23 -2.64
N TYR A 110 4.56 -10.54 -3.21
CA TYR A 110 4.51 -9.08 -3.32
C TYR A 110 3.32 -8.61 -4.16
N MET A 111 3.10 -9.25 -5.32
CA MET A 111 1.99 -8.91 -6.20
C MET A 111 0.61 -9.20 -5.59
N LEU A 112 0.50 -10.17 -4.68
CA LEU A 112 -0.70 -10.36 -3.86
C LEU A 112 -0.96 -9.12 -3.00
N GLY A 113 0.07 -8.58 -2.36
CA GLY A 113 -0.02 -7.32 -1.60
C GLY A 113 -0.48 -6.16 -2.48
N VAL A 114 0.08 -6.01 -3.68
CA VAL A 114 -0.35 -4.99 -4.67
C VAL A 114 -1.81 -5.19 -5.07
N ALA A 115 -2.22 -6.44 -5.36
CA ALA A 115 -3.59 -6.76 -5.73
C ALA A 115 -4.58 -6.41 -4.62
N PHE A 116 -4.24 -6.65 -3.35
CA PHE A 116 -5.05 -6.23 -2.21
C PHE A 116 -5.07 -4.71 -2.03
N GLY A 117 -3.95 -4.01 -2.25
CA GLY A 117 -3.92 -2.55 -2.26
C GLY A 117 -4.85 -1.96 -3.33
N VAL A 118 -4.85 -2.52 -4.53
CA VAL A 118 -5.81 -2.15 -5.59
C VAL A 118 -7.24 -2.51 -5.15
N ALA A 119 -7.50 -3.74 -4.70
CA ALA A 119 -8.83 -4.17 -4.27
C ALA A 119 -9.40 -3.31 -3.12
N TYR A 120 -8.53 -2.76 -2.26
CA TYR A 120 -8.93 -1.78 -1.25
C TYR A 120 -9.57 -0.55 -1.86
N ASN A 121 -8.93 0.03 -2.88
CA ASN A 121 -9.40 1.25 -3.54
C ASN A 121 -10.80 1.10 -4.13
N PHE A 122 -11.12 -0.08 -4.70
CA PHE A 122 -12.38 -0.33 -5.42
C PHE A 122 -13.48 -0.95 -4.56
N TYR A 123 -13.13 -1.75 -3.55
CA TYR A 123 -14.09 -2.61 -2.84
C TYR A 123 -13.96 -2.49 -1.32
N PHE A 124 -12.80 -2.86 -0.77
CA PHE A 124 -12.72 -3.09 0.67
C PHE A 124 -12.88 -1.81 1.49
N LYS A 125 -12.49 -0.63 0.97
CA LYS A 125 -12.65 0.63 1.70
C LYS A 125 -14.10 0.92 2.06
N PHE A 126 -15.06 0.38 1.31
CA PHE A 126 -16.50 0.53 1.55
C PHE A 126 -17.12 -0.61 2.38
N SER A 127 -16.30 -1.46 2.99
CA SER A 127 -16.75 -2.67 3.68
C SER A 127 -16.17 -2.80 5.09
N PRO A 128 -16.84 -3.54 5.99
CA PRO A 128 -16.25 -3.92 7.29
C PRO A 128 -14.96 -4.76 7.16
N LEU A 129 -14.63 -5.25 5.97
CA LEU A 129 -13.37 -5.96 5.70
C LEU A 129 -12.23 -5.01 5.29
N SER A 130 -12.40 -3.69 5.41
CA SER A 130 -11.37 -2.69 5.07
C SER A 130 -9.98 -2.89 5.71
N PRO A 131 -9.82 -3.51 6.90
CA PRO A 131 -8.49 -3.83 7.44
C PRO A 131 -7.78 -4.99 6.74
N LEU A 132 -8.50 -5.90 6.06
CA LEU A 132 -7.93 -7.13 5.49
C LEU A 132 -6.86 -6.87 4.42
N PRO A 133 -7.05 -5.93 3.46
CA PRO A 133 -6.00 -5.59 2.52
C PRO A 133 -4.70 -5.11 3.17
N PHE A 134 -4.81 -4.34 4.25
CA PHE A 134 -3.63 -3.87 4.98
C PHE A 134 -2.95 -5.01 5.73
N ALA A 135 -3.71 -5.93 6.32
CA ALA A 135 -3.15 -7.13 6.93
C ALA A 135 -2.30 -7.91 5.91
N ILE A 136 -2.85 -8.17 4.72
CA ILE A 136 -2.19 -8.96 3.69
C ILE A 136 -0.99 -8.21 3.10
N ALA A 137 -1.13 -6.93 2.76
CA ALA A 137 -0.05 -6.15 2.16
C ALA A 137 1.15 -5.99 3.11
N PHE A 138 0.91 -5.73 4.39
CA PHE A 138 1.98 -5.60 5.38
C PHE A 138 2.62 -6.94 5.74
N ALA A 139 1.86 -8.04 5.74
CA ALA A 139 2.42 -9.38 5.88
C ALA A 139 3.28 -9.78 4.67
N ALA A 140 2.83 -9.43 3.46
CA ALA A 140 3.47 -9.81 2.21
C ALA A 140 4.83 -9.11 2.00
N LEU A 141 4.95 -7.83 2.35
CA LEU A 141 6.13 -7.02 2.02
C LEU A 141 7.46 -7.56 2.61
N PRO A 142 7.61 -7.87 3.90
CA PRO A 142 8.84 -8.47 4.40
C PRO A 142 8.94 -9.96 4.01
N SER A 143 7.81 -10.67 3.99
CA SER A 143 7.77 -12.11 3.68
C SER A 143 8.24 -12.42 2.26
N CYS A 144 7.91 -11.58 1.27
CA CYS A 144 8.34 -11.81 -0.11
C CYS A 144 9.86 -11.77 -0.28
N ILE A 145 10.55 -10.95 0.52
CA ILE A 145 12.01 -10.81 0.50
C ILE A 145 12.66 -12.04 1.15
N ALA A 146 12.14 -12.53 2.28
CA ALA A 146 12.61 -13.78 2.87
C ALA A 146 12.39 -14.98 1.93
N ILE A 147 11.21 -15.09 1.34
CA ILE A 147 10.87 -16.15 0.37
C ILE A 147 11.79 -16.10 -0.86
N SER A 148 12.24 -14.91 -1.29
CA SER A 148 13.20 -14.78 -2.40
C SER A 148 14.57 -15.43 -2.14
N LYS A 149 14.86 -15.73 -0.87
CA LYS A 149 16.06 -16.42 -0.42
C LYS A 149 15.79 -17.86 0.04
N ASP A 150 14.61 -18.40 -0.30
CA ASP A 150 14.13 -19.70 0.17
C ASP A 150 14.08 -19.81 1.70
N ILE A 151 13.95 -18.67 2.38
CA ILE A 151 13.79 -18.59 3.84
C ILE A 151 12.31 -18.61 4.15
N THR A 152 11.89 -19.54 5.03
CA THR A 152 10.54 -19.52 5.58
C THR A 152 10.36 -18.25 6.41
N PRO A 153 9.40 -17.35 6.09
CA PRO A 153 9.23 -16.12 6.83
C PRO A 153 8.97 -16.40 8.31
N PRO A 154 9.74 -15.81 9.24
CA PRO A 154 9.46 -15.93 10.66
C PRO A 154 8.08 -15.36 10.98
N THR A 155 7.48 -15.82 12.07
CA THR A 155 6.10 -15.52 12.45
C THR A 155 5.82 -14.02 12.55
N TRP A 156 6.78 -13.23 13.00
CA TRP A 156 6.63 -11.79 13.06
C TRP A 156 6.41 -11.12 11.70
N MET A 157 6.94 -11.66 10.60
CA MET A 157 6.79 -11.05 9.28
C MET A 157 5.34 -11.06 8.82
N TRP A 158 4.66 -12.19 8.98
CA TRP A 158 3.29 -12.33 8.50
C TRP A 158 2.26 -12.00 9.58
N ALA A 159 2.41 -12.48 10.82
CA ALA A 159 1.47 -12.18 11.90
C ALA A 159 1.67 -10.76 12.44
N GLY A 160 2.92 -10.38 12.75
CA GLY A 160 3.26 -9.03 13.20
C GLY A 160 2.98 -8.01 12.11
N GLY A 161 3.41 -8.28 10.88
CA GLY A 161 3.07 -7.47 9.70
C GLY A 161 1.57 -7.26 9.54
N ALA A 162 0.76 -8.33 9.62
CA ALA A 162 -0.70 -8.20 9.52
C ALA A 162 -1.30 -7.31 10.62
N LEU A 163 -0.87 -7.48 11.87
CA LEU A 163 -1.34 -6.68 13.00
C LEU A 163 -0.97 -5.20 12.86
N PHE A 164 0.28 -4.90 12.49
CA PHE A 164 0.72 -3.53 12.24
C PHE A 164 0.03 -2.91 11.02
N GLY A 165 -0.21 -3.67 9.96
CA GLY A 165 -0.96 -3.22 8.80
C GLY A 165 -2.37 -2.80 9.17
N MET A 166 -3.10 -3.65 9.91
CA MET A 166 -4.43 -3.29 10.40
C MET A 166 -4.37 -2.07 11.31
N ALA A 167 -3.42 -1.98 12.25
CA ALA A 167 -3.28 -0.79 13.09
C ALA A 167 -3.04 0.48 12.26
N ALA A 168 -2.15 0.42 11.26
CA ALA A 168 -1.86 1.53 10.34
C ALA A 168 -3.10 1.96 9.56
N HIS A 169 -3.93 1.01 9.10
CA HIS A 169 -5.22 1.31 8.46
C HIS A 169 -6.14 2.13 9.37
N PHE A 170 -6.33 1.66 10.61
CA PHE A 170 -7.15 2.37 11.58
C PHE A 170 -6.62 3.80 11.84
N ILE A 171 -5.31 3.96 12.03
CA ILE A 171 -4.67 5.26 12.26
C ILE A 171 -4.85 6.18 11.05
N ASN A 172 -4.65 5.67 9.83
CA ASN A 172 -4.83 6.43 8.61
C ASN A 172 -6.26 6.94 8.48
N VAL A 173 -7.25 6.09 8.71
CA VAL A 173 -8.67 6.48 8.64
C VAL A 173 -9.04 7.48 9.75
N ILE A 174 -8.48 7.36 10.96
CA ILE A 174 -8.78 8.30 12.06
C ILE A 174 -8.47 9.74 11.66
N LYS A 175 -7.38 9.96 10.91
CA LYS A 175 -6.96 11.28 10.46
C LYS A 175 -8.02 11.95 9.58
N ASP A 176 -8.65 11.17 8.70
CA ASP A 176 -9.55 11.65 7.65
C ASP A 176 -11.03 11.30 7.94
N MET A 177 -11.33 10.81 9.15
CA MET A 177 -12.62 10.24 9.56
C MET A 177 -13.84 11.11 9.20
N LYS A 178 -13.75 12.43 9.41
CA LYS A 178 -14.87 13.36 9.13
C LYS A 178 -15.16 13.45 7.64
N GLU A 179 -14.12 13.51 6.81
CA GLU A 179 -14.24 13.60 5.36
C GLU A 179 -14.75 12.27 4.79
N ASP A 180 -14.23 11.14 5.29
CA ASP A 180 -14.66 9.79 4.92
C ASP A 180 -16.14 9.53 5.22
N GLN A 181 -16.65 10.04 6.35
CA GLN A 181 -18.06 9.94 6.71
C GLN A 181 -18.97 10.74 5.77
N ILE A 182 -18.50 11.89 5.27
CA ILE A 182 -19.23 12.68 4.27
C ILE A 182 -19.27 11.95 2.93
N SER A 183 -18.18 11.30 2.53
CA SER A 183 -18.11 10.46 1.32
C SER A 183 -18.75 9.07 1.49
N GLU A 184 -19.54 8.85 2.55
CA GLU A 184 -20.24 7.60 2.86
C GLU A 184 -19.35 6.33 2.86
N ILE A 185 -18.07 6.48 3.23
CA ILE A 185 -17.14 5.35 3.32
C ILE A 185 -17.49 4.49 4.54
N LYS A 186 -17.78 3.21 4.31
CA LYS A 186 -18.25 2.24 5.32
C LYS A 186 -17.19 1.21 5.70
N GLY A 187 -15.94 1.65 5.81
CA GLY A 187 -14.87 0.82 6.35
C GLY A 187 -15.10 0.50 7.84
N LEU A 188 -14.47 -0.57 8.34
CA LEU A 188 -14.59 -0.93 9.76
C LEU A 188 -14.22 0.22 10.72
N PRO A 189 -13.14 0.99 10.51
CA PRO A 189 -12.82 2.09 11.41
C PRO A 189 -13.89 3.20 11.38
N GLN A 190 -14.50 3.47 10.22
CA GLN A 190 -15.61 4.43 10.08
C GLN A 190 -16.86 3.95 10.82
N ILE A 191 -17.21 2.66 10.71
CA ILE A 191 -18.34 2.03 11.41
C ILE A 191 -18.16 2.10 12.94
N LEU A 192 -16.94 1.84 13.42
CA LEU A 192 -16.63 1.86 14.85
C LEU A 192 -16.58 3.28 15.42
N GLY A 193 -16.28 4.28 14.59
CA GLY A 193 -16.06 5.66 14.98
C GLY A 193 -14.72 5.87 15.69
N THR A 194 -14.33 7.14 15.84
CA THR A 194 -12.97 7.55 16.26
C THR A 194 -12.48 6.86 17.53
N ARG A 195 -13.26 6.87 18.61
CA ARG A 195 -12.80 6.36 19.92
C ARG A 195 -12.52 4.86 19.90
N LYS A 196 -13.43 4.05 19.34
CA LYS A 196 -13.25 2.59 19.23
C LYS A 196 -12.13 2.25 18.25
N SER A 197 -11.98 3.05 17.19
CA SER A 197 -10.89 2.90 16.23
C SER A 197 -9.51 3.16 16.86
N ILE A 198 -9.39 4.15 17.75
CA ILE A 198 -8.15 4.37 18.52
C ILE A 198 -7.84 3.15 19.38
N VAL A 199 -8.83 2.64 20.13
CA VAL A 199 -8.65 1.45 20.98
C VAL A 199 -8.22 0.24 20.15
N ALA A 200 -8.87 0.00 19.01
CA ALA A 200 -8.51 -1.09 18.09
C ALA A 200 -7.07 -0.95 17.58
N ALA A 201 -6.68 0.25 17.12
CA ALA A 201 -5.31 0.51 16.67
C ALA A 201 -4.28 0.27 17.79
N SER A 202 -4.55 0.71 19.01
CA SER A 202 -3.67 0.49 20.16
C SER A 202 -3.53 -1.00 20.49
N LEU A 203 -4.63 -1.75 20.57
CA LEU A 203 -4.60 -3.18 20.84
C LEU A 203 -3.86 -3.96 19.77
N LEU A 204 -4.13 -3.69 18.49
CA LEU A 204 -3.43 -4.31 17.36
C LEU A 204 -1.92 -4.02 17.39
N THR A 205 -1.53 -2.79 17.72
CA THR A 205 -0.12 -2.41 17.89
C THR A 205 0.54 -3.17 19.03
N THR A 206 -0.11 -3.24 20.21
CA THR A 206 0.42 -3.98 21.36
C THR A 206 0.58 -5.47 21.05
N LEU A 207 -0.40 -6.07 20.37
CA LEU A 207 -0.31 -7.47 19.92
C LEU A 207 0.81 -7.67 18.91
N GLY A 208 0.98 -6.75 17.95
CA GLY A 208 2.08 -6.80 16.99
C GLY A 208 3.45 -6.74 17.67
N ILE A 209 3.61 -5.89 18.68
CA ILE A 209 4.82 -5.83 19.52
C ILE A 209 5.02 -7.13 20.29
N ALA A 210 3.96 -7.69 20.88
CA ALA A 210 4.06 -8.98 21.57
C ALA A 210 4.52 -10.08 20.62
N VAL A 211 4.00 -10.13 19.38
CA VAL A 211 4.48 -11.08 18.37
C VAL A 211 5.97 -10.88 18.11
N LEU A 212 6.47 -9.65 17.96
CA LEU A 212 7.91 -9.41 17.76
C LEU A 212 8.79 -9.88 18.92
N ILE A 213 8.29 -9.81 20.16
CA ILE A 213 9.06 -10.19 21.36
C ILE A 213 9.09 -11.71 21.55
N TYR A 214 8.00 -12.39 21.20
CA TYR A 214 7.81 -13.81 21.50
C TYR A 214 7.91 -14.74 20.27
N SER A 215 8.27 -14.20 19.09
CA SER A 215 8.50 -14.96 17.85
C SER A 215 9.91 -15.49 17.70
#